data_AF-A0A0T9D8B2-F1
#
_entry.id   AF-A0A0T9D8B2-F1
#
_cell.length_a   1.000
_cell.length_b   1.000
_cell.length_c   1.000
_cell.angle_alpha   90.00
_cell.angle_beta   90.00
_cell.angle_gamma   90.00
#
_symmetry.space_group_name_H-M   'P 1'
#
loop_
_entity.id
_entity.type
_entity.pdbx_description
1 polymer ?
#
loop_
_entity_poly.entity_id
_entity_poly.type
_entity_poly.pdbx_seq_one_letter_code
_entity_poly.pdbx_strand_id
1 'polypeptide(L)'
;MFGPYGYVGSSYFALIETQAHHIIRCLKRARRTGATRIEVTEEANARYFAEVMRRRHRQVFWQDSCRLANSYYFDKNGDVPLRPTTTVEAYWRSRRFDLGDYRISS
;
A
#
# COMPACT_ATOMS: atom_id res chain seq x y z
N MET A 1 0.16 -5.87 -7.96
CA MET A 1 1.52 -5.63 -7.40
C MET A 1 1.90 -4.15 -7.41
N PHE A 2 1.66 -3.42 -8.51
CA PHE A 2 2.00 -1.98 -8.65
C PHE A 2 0.75 -1.09 -8.63
N GLY A 3 -0.05 -1.19 -7.56
CA GLY A 3 -1.25 -0.36 -7.37
C GLY A 3 -0.95 0.99 -6.72
N PRO A 4 -1.90 1.95 -6.79
CA PRO A 4 -1.75 3.24 -6.13
C PRO A 4 -1.51 3.07 -4.63
N TYR A 5 -0.64 3.89 -4.08
CA TYR A 5 -0.16 3.85 -2.69
C TYR A 5 0.42 2.48 -2.30
N GLY A 6 0.88 1.67 -3.25
CA GLY A 6 1.61 0.44 -2.98
C GLY A 6 3.12 0.67 -2.82
N TYR A 7 3.65 1.68 -3.51
CA TYR A 7 5.08 1.95 -3.66
C TYR A 7 5.54 3.11 -2.79
N VAL A 8 6.64 2.92 -2.04
CA VAL A 8 7.22 3.94 -1.13
C VAL A 8 8.27 4.84 -1.79
N GLY A 9 8.53 4.70 -3.09
CA GLY A 9 9.57 5.49 -3.79
C GLY A 9 11.01 4.97 -3.61
N SER A 10 11.19 3.77 -3.05
CA SER A 10 12.51 3.15 -2.83
C SER A 10 12.97 2.27 -4.01
N SER A 11 13.46 1.05 -3.78
CA SER A 11 13.70 0.07 -4.85
C SER A 11 12.41 -0.67 -5.24
N TYR A 12 12.25 -1.00 -6.53
CA TYR A 12 11.21 -1.91 -7.00
C TYR A 12 11.33 -3.31 -6.39
N PHE A 13 12.53 -3.79 -6.07
CA PHE A 13 12.70 -5.07 -5.38
C PHE A 13 12.08 -5.06 -3.99
N ALA A 14 12.21 -3.95 -3.26
CA ALA A 14 11.55 -3.79 -1.96
C ALA A 14 10.02 -3.77 -2.10
N LEU A 15 9.50 -3.16 -3.17
CA LEU A 15 8.07 -3.24 -3.47
C LEU A 15 7.62 -4.68 -3.75
N ILE A 16 8.33 -5.39 -4.62
CA ILE A 16 8.02 -6.79 -4.97
C ILE A 16 8.04 -7.65 -3.71
N GLU A 17 9.08 -7.54 -2.88
CA GLU A 17 9.22 -8.33 -1.66
C GLU A 17 8.09 -8.04 -0.66
N THR A 18 7.78 -6.77 -0.40
CA THR A 18 6.70 -6.41 0.53
C THR A 18 5.33 -6.84 0.03
N GLN A 19 5.03 -6.66 -1.26
CA GLN A 19 3.75 -7.08 -1.84
C GLN A 19 3.63 -8.61 -1.88
N ALA A 20 4.70 -9.32 -2.25
CA ALA A 20 4.72 -10.78 -2.25
C ALA A 20 4.51 -11.35 -0.84
N HIS A 21 5.19 -10.82 0.17
CA HIS A 21 4.98 -11.21 1.56
C HIS A 21 3.52 -11.01 2.00
N HIS A 22 2.92 -9.88 1.63
CA HIS A 22 1.52 -9.58 1.95
C HIS A 22 0.58 -10.61 1.32
N ILE A 23 0.69 -10.80 0.00
CA ILE A 23 -0.14 -11.73 -0.79
C ILE A 23 0.00 -13.16 -0.25
N ILE A 24 1.23 -13.62 -0.01
CA ILE A 24 1.49 -14.98 0.48
C ILE A 24 0.84 -15.21 1.85
N ARG A 25 0.80 -14.22 2.74
CA ARG A 25 0.09 -14.36 4.04
C ARG A 25 -1.40 -14.58 3.84
N CYS A 26 -2.06 -13.83 2.96
CA CYS A 26 -3.47 -14.03 2.63
C CYS A 26 -3.72 -15.41 2.01
N LEU A 27 -2.92 -15.81 1.02
CA LEU A 27 -3.04 -17.12 0.37
C LEU A 27 -2.82 -18.28 1.35
N LYS A 28 -1.84 -18.17 2.26
CA LYS A 28 -1.62 -19.17 3.32
C LYS A 28 -2.83 -19.29 4.25
N ARG A 29 -3.49 -18.18 4.60
CA ARG A 29 -4.71 -18.19 5.42
C ARG A 29 -5.86 -18.87 4.67
N ALA A 30 -6.11 -18.48 3.42
CA ALA A 30 -7.18 -19.08 2.61
C ALA A 30 -6.99 -20.59 2.41
N ARG A 31 -5.77 -21.02 2.09
CA ARG A 31 -5.45 -22.45 1.95
C ARG A 31 -5.69 -23.25 3.24
N ARG A 32 -5.38 -22.68 4.41
CA ARG A 32 -5.61 -23.34 5.71
C ARG A 32 -7.09 -23.51 6.03
N THR A 33 -7.96 -22.65 5.49
CA THR A 33 -9.41 -22.66 5.77
C THR A 33 -10.23 -23.21 4.61
N GLY A 34 -9.61 -23.68 3.52
CA GLY A 34 -10.32 -24.13 2.30
C GLY A 34 -11.07 -23.00 1.58
N ALA A 35 -10.69 -21.75 1.81
CA ALA A 35 -11.34 -20.59 1.19
C ALA A 35 -10.86 -20.38 -0.25
N THR A 36 -11.76 -19.93 -1.10
CA THR A 36 -11.56 -19.68 -2.54
C THR A 36 -11.54 -18.19 -2.87
N ARG A 37 -12.01 -17.35 -1.93
CA ARG A 37 -12.18 -15.91 -2.08
C ARG A 37 -11.44 -15.16 -0.96
N ILE A 38 -10.74 -14.11 -1.35
CA ILE A 38 -10.03 -13.20 -0.45
C ILE A 38 -10.36 -11.79 -0.89
N GLU A 39 -11.01 -11.01 -0.02
CA GLU A 39 -11.28 -9.61 -0.27
C GLU A 39 -10.88 -8.76 0.92
N VAL A 40 -10.31 -7.59 0.65
CA VAL A 40 -10.14 -6.57 1.69
C VAL A 40 -11.52 -6.06 2.11
N THR A 41 -11.71 -5.84 3.41
CA THR A 41 -12.91 -5.20 3.94
C THR A 41 -12.94 -3.73 3.55
N GLU A 42 -14.15 -3.17 3.40
CA GLU A 42 -14.31 -1.76 3.06
C GLU A 42 -13.72 -0.87 4.15
N GLU A 43 -13.92 -1.24 5.42
CA GLU A 43 -13.44 -0.53 6.59
C GLU A 43 -11.91 -0.49 6.63
N ALA A 44 -11.24 -1.62 6.35
CA ALA A 44 -9.78 -1.66 6.30
C ALA A 44 -9.22 -0.82 5.15
N ASN A 45 -9.85 -0.87 3.97
CA ASN A 45 -9.45 -0.06 2.83
C ASN A 45 -9.65 1.44 3.11
N ALA A 46 -10.80 1.83 3.66
CA ALA A 46 -11.10 3.21 4.02
C ALA A 46 -10.13 3.74 5.09
N ARG A 47 -9.85 2.95 6.13
CA ARG A 47 -8.87 3.28 7.18
C ARG A 47 -7.47 3.49 6.60
N TYR A 48 -7.04 2.60 5.71
CA TYR A 48 -5.75 2.71 5.03
C TYR A 48 -5.69 3.98 4.16
N PHE A 49 -6.72 4.22 3.35
CA PHE A 49 -6.77 5.38 2.46
C PHE A 49 -6.78 6.70 3.24
N ALA A 50 -7.57 6.80 4.32
CA ALA A 50 -7.59 7.95 5.20
C ALA A 50 -6.20 8.21 5.83
N GLU A 51 -5.50 7.15 6.24
CA GLU A 51 -4.14 7.27 6.75
C GLU A 51 -3.16 7.83 5.71
N VAL A 52 -3.21 7.31 4.48
CA VAL A 52 -2.38 7.78 3.36
C VAL A 52 -2.67 9.25 3.09
N MET A 53 -3.94 9.65 2.96
CA MET A 53 -4.32 11.03 2.69
C MET A 53 -3.83 11.99 3.77
N ARG A 54 -3.92 11.58 5.04
CA ARG A 54 -3.42 12.38 6.17
C ARG A 54 -1.90 12.52 6.18
N ARG A 55 -1.16 11.48 5.77
CA ARG A 55 0.32 11.46 5.82
C ARG A 55 0.99 12.01 4.56
N ARG A 56 0.30 12.06 3.41
CA ARG A 56 0.93 12.34 2.11
C ARG A 56 1.73 13.64 2.09
N HIS A 57 1.26 14.69 2.76
CA HIS A 57 1.90 16.01 2.86
C HIS A 57 3.30 16.00 3.48
N ARG A 58 3.73 14.89 4.09
CA ARG A 58 5.10 14.71 4.60
C ARG A 58 6.11 14.37 3.50
N GLN A 59 5.66 14.06 2.28
CA GLN A 59 6.54 13.73 1.16
C GLN A 59 6.99 15.00 0.43
N VAL A 60 8.16 14.95 -0.21
CA VAL A 60 8.75 16.09 -0.95
C VAL A 60 7.83 16.64 -2.05
N PHE A 61 7.00 15.79 -2.65
CA PHE A 61 6.05 16.16 -3.71
C PHE A 61 5.03 17.22 -3.29
N TRP A 62 4.79 17.37 -1.98
CA TRP A 62 3.84 18.33 -1.43
C TRP A 62 4.50 19.60 -0.90
N GLN A 63 5.80 19.77 -1.13
CA GLN A 63 6.52 21.02 -0.88
C GLN A 63 6.32 21.97 -2.07
N ASP A 64 6.15 23.27 -1.81
CA ASP A 64 5.86 24.27 -2.84
C ASP A 64 6.91 24.31 -3.97
N SER A 65 8.18 24.05 -3.62
CA SER A 65 9.29 24.00 -4.57
C SER A 65 9.20 22.81 -5.55
N CYS A 66 8.64 21.67 -5.13
CA CYS A 66 8.54 20.48 -5.97
C CYS A 66 7.44 20.61 -7.04
N ARG A 67 6.46 21.51 -6.82
CA ARG A 67 5.43 21.84 -7.81
C ARG A 67 5.99 22.31 -9.15
N LEU A 68 7.23 22.83 -9.17
CA LEU A 68 7.92 23.32 -10.36
C LEU A 68 8.70 22.24 -11.11
N ALA A 69 8.83 21.01 -10.57
CA ALA A 69 9.79 20.02 -11.04
C ALA A 69 9.41 19.25 -12.32
N ASN A 70 8.25 19.55 -12.95
CA ASN A 70 7.71 18.85 -14.13
C ASN A 70 7.90 17.32 -14.05
N SER A 71 7.39 16.73 -12.96
CA SER A 71 7.63 15.32 -12.63
C SER A 71 6.52 14.41 -13.15
N TYR A 72 6.90 13.26 -13.72
CA TYR A 72 5.96 12.21 -14.14
C TYR A 72 5.24 11.51 -12.98
N TYR A 73 5.64 11.78 -11.73
CA TYR A 73 4.98 11.22 -10.54
C TYR A 73 3.61 11.85 -10.25
N PHE A 74 3.34 13.05 -10.77
CA PHE A 74 2.04 13.69 -10.66
C PHE A 74 1.07 13.11 -11.69
N ASP A 75 -0.10 12.70 -11.23
CA ASP A 75 -1.20 12.33 -12.12
C ASP A 75 -1.90 13.58 -12.68
N LYS A 76 -2.89 13.37 -13.56
CA LYS A 76 -3.67 14.45 -14.18
C LYS A 76 -4.45 15.32 -13.18
N ASN A 77 -4.66 14.84 -11.96
CA ASN A 77 -5.38 15.52 -10.89
C ASN A 77 -4.40 16.17 -9.88
N GLY A 78 -3.09 16.08 -10.12
CA GLY A 78 -2.04 16.61 -9.25
C GLY A 78 -1.74 15.73 -8.03
N ASP A 79 -2.22 14.48 -7.98
CA ASP A 79 -1.87 13.55 -6.90
C ASP A 79 -0.58 12.79 -7.22
N VAL A 80 0.12 12.37 -6.16
CA VAL A 80 1.28 11.47 -6.25
C VAL A 80 0.93 10.19 -5.49
N PRO A 81 0.55 9.10 -6.17
CA PRO A 81 0.02 7.89 -5.54
C PRO A 81 1.12 6.99 -4.96
N LEU A 82 2.06 7.59 -4.23
CA LEU A 82 3.10 6.91 -3.47
C LEU A 82 2.68 6.77 -2.01
N ARG A 83 3.06 5.65 -1.40
CA ARG A 83 2.79 5.32 -0.01
C ARG A 83 3.65 6.21 0.91
N PRO A 84 3.05 7.04 1.79
CA PRO A 84 3.76 7.94 2.68
C PRO A 84 4.26 7.23 3.96
N THR A 85 5.08 6.20 3.78
CA THR A 85 5.69 5.41 4.87
C THR A 85 7.15 5.12 4.55
N THR A 86 7.96 4.84 5.56
CA THR A 86 9.33 4.37 5.33
C THR A 86 9.35 2.95 4.77
N THR A 87 10.45 2.56 4.11
CA THR A 87 10.65 1.18 3.65
C THR A 87 10.58 0.17 4.79
N VAL A 88 11.13 0.52 5.95
CA VAL A 88 11.09 -0.32 7.16
C VAL A 88 9.66 -0.51 7.66
N GLU A 89 8.84 0.56 7.68
CA GLU A 89 7.43 0.47 8.05
C GLU A 89 6.64 -0.40 7.06
N ALA A 90 6.87 -0.22 5.75
CA ALA A 90 6.22 -1.03 4.72
C ALA A 90 6.59 -2.53 4.84
N TYR A 91 7.85 -2.82 5.15
CA TYR A 91 8.33 -4.19 5.40
C TYR A 91 7.72 -4.82 6.66
N TRP A 92 7.62 -4.05 7.73
CA TRP A 92 6.98 -4.53 8.96
C TRP A 92 5.48 -4.81 8.73
N ARG A 93 4.77 -3.87 8.08
CA ARG A 93 3.33 -4.00 7.82
C ARG A 93 3.00 -5.18 6.90
N SER A 94 3.79 -5.43 5.85
CA SER A 94 3.54 -6.59 4.95
C SER A 94 3.59 -7.94 5.68
N ARG A 95 4.33 -8.01 6.79
CA ARG A 95 4.49 -9.22 7.61
C ARG A 95 3.53 -9.29 8.80
N ARG A 96 2.99 -8.16 9.24
CA ARG A 96 2.26 -8.02 10.51
C ARG A 96 0.84 -7.44 10.40
N PHE A 97 0.37 -7.07 9.21
CA PHE A 97 -1.01 -6.62 9.03
C PHE A 97 -2.02 -7.64 9.57
N ASP A 98 -3.17 -7.14 10.03
CA ASP A 98 -4.23 -7.95 10.58
C ASP A 98 -4.92 -8.75 9.47
N LEU A 99 -5.00 -10.07 9.61
CA LEU A 99 -5.75 -10.90 8.67
C LEU A 99 -7.26 -10.71 8.82
N GLY A 100 -7.73 -10.13 9.93
CA GLY A 100 -9.12 -9.69 10.11
C GLY A 100 -9.54 -8.56 9.17
N ASP A 101 -8.58 -7.85 8.55
CA ASP A 101 -8.86 -6.86 7.51
C ASP A 101 -9.36 -7.49 6.20
N TYR A 102 -9.35 -8.83 6.10
CA TYR A 102 -9.75 -9.59 4.93
C TYR A 102 -10.95 -10.50 5.22
N ARG A 103 -11.97 -10.43 4.35
CA ARG A 103 -13.01 -11.44 4.25
C ARG A 103 -12.47 -12.62 3.45
N ILE A 104 -12.29 -13.76 4.13
CA ILE A 104 -11.76 -14.99 3.55
C ILE A 104 -12.87 -16.04 3.63
N SER A 105 -13.42 -16.41 2.48
CA SER A 105 -14.60 -17.29 2.37
C SER A 105 -14.47 -18.26 1.19
N SER A 106 -15.32 -19.29 1.17
CA SER A 106 -15.48 -20.20 0.04
C SER A 106 -16.46 -19.68 -1.00
#